data_AF-A0A1F6CJA8-F1
#
_entry.id   AF-A0A1F6CJA8-F1
#
_cell.length_a   1.000
_cell.length_b   1.000
_cell.length_c   1.000
_cell.angle_alpha   90.00
_cell.angle_beta   90.00
_cell.angle_gamma   90.00
#
_symmetry.space_group_name_H-M   'P 1'
#
loop_
_entity.id
_entity.type
_entity.pdbx_description
1 polymer ?
#
loop_
_entity_poly.entity_id
_entity_poly.type
_entity_poly.pdbx_seq_one_letter_code
_entity_poly.pdbx_strand_id
1 'polypeptide(L)'
;MNMDTKTSVGVAAAIIIVGAGAYYMLGRTAQAPVSQGTESSLGALLAAGVAQKCTFSDEQSLSSGTVYIANGKVRGDFAADANGENMQVHMIGDGITMHTWVEGMSSGFRTMMNARASSGSPAQSFDTNKQMNYNCSPWSTDNALFVLPSGVIFSETGIPAL
;
A
#
# COMPACT_ATOMS: atom_id res chain seq x y z
N MET A 1 -14.54 -62.91 31.58
CA MET A 1 -15.32 -61.78 32.13
C MET A 1 -15.74 -60.91 30.96
N ASN A 2 -17.05 -60.90 30.74
CA ASN A 2 -17.72 -60.39 29.55
C ASN A 2 -17.84 -58.87 29.65
N MET A 3 -17.55 -58.16 28.57
CA MET A 3 -17.92 -56.75 28.41
C MET A 3 -18.91 -56.68 27.24
N ASP A 4 -20.14 -56.30 27.58
CA ASP A 4 -21.31 -56.34 26.70
C ASP A 4 -21.19 -55.45 25.46
N THR A 5 -21.32 -56.10 24.29
CA THR A 5 -21.12 -55.60 22.93
C THR A 5 -22.19 -54.60 22.43
N LYS A 6 -23.01 -53.99 23.30
CA LYS A 6 -24.14 -53.14 22.88
C LYS A 6 -23.92 -51.63 23.00
N THR A 7 -22.80 -51.17 23.56
CA THR A 7 -22.56 -49.73 23.83
C THR A 7 -21.56 -49.07 22.89
N SER A 8 -21.04 -49.78 21.87
CA SER A 8 -19.93 -49.27 21.04
C SER A 8 -20.34 -48.62 19.71
N VAL A 9 -21.57 -48.86 19.22
CA VAL A 9 -22.02 -48.32 17.92
C VAL A 9 -22.52 -46.86 18.04
N GLY A 10 -23.15 -46.51 19.16
CA GLY A 10 -23.66 -45.15 19.39
C GLY A 10 -22.56 -44.10 19.60
N VAL A 11 -21.46 -44.48 20.25
CA VAL A 11 -20.34 -43.56 20.56
C VAL A 11 -19.50 -43.29 19.30
N ALA A 12 -19.28 -44.29 18.44
CA ALA A 12 -18.55 -44.10 17.19
C ALA A 12 -19.32 -43.19 16.20
N ALA A 13 -20.65 -43.34 16.10
CA ALA A 13 -21.48 -42.47 15.26
C ALA A 13 -21.57 -41.02 15.80
N ALA A 14 -21.65 -40.86 17.13
CA ALA A 14 -21.65 -39.53 17.75
C ALA A 14 -20.31 -38.82 17.60
N ILE A 15 -19.18 -39.52 17.70
CA ILE A 15 -17.84 -38.93 17.48
C ILE A 15 -17.63 -38.52 16.02
N ILE A 16 -18.16 -39.27 15.05
CA ILE A 16 -18.07 -38.91 13.62
C ILE A 16 -18.96 -37.70 13.30
N ILE A 17 -20.17 -37.60 13.86
CA ILE A 17 -21.06 -36.44 13.62
C ILE A 17 -20.56 -35.18 14.34
N VAL A 18 -20.07 -35.31 15.59
CA VAL A 18 -19.48 -34.17 16.32
C VAL A 18 -18.12 -33.79 15.72
N GLY A 19 -17.31 -34.76 15.27
CA GLY A 19 -16.04 -34.52 14.59
C GLY A 19 -16.22 -33.88 13.20
N ALA A 20 -17.20 -34.33 12.41
CA ALA A 20 -17.52 -33.71 11.11
C ALA A 20 -18.18 -32.33 11.28
N GLY A 21 -19.04 -32.15 12.29
CA GLY A 21 -19.63 -30.85 12.63
C GLY A 21 -18.60 -29.86 13.15
N ALA A 22 -17.68 -30.30 14.01
CA ALA A 22 -16.54 -29.51 14.46
C ALA A 22 -15.59 -29.21 13.30
N TYR A 23 -15.28 -30.17 12.41
CA TYR A 23 -14.46 -29.93 11.21
C TYR A 23 -15.12 -28.97 10.22
N TYR A 24 -16.45 -29.04 10.05
CA TYR A 24 -17.20 -28.12 9.18
C TYR A 24 -17.30 -26.70 9.77
N MET A 25 -17.27 -26.56 11.10
CA MET A 25 -17.22 -25.27 11.80
C MET A 25 -15.78 -24.73 11.98
N LEU A 26 -14.77 -25.59 12.12
CA LEU A 26 -13.34 -25.24 12.20
C LEU A 26 -12.70 -25.03 10.81
N GLY A 27 -13.31 -25.54 9.74
CA GLY A 27 -12.97 -25.25 8.35
C GLY A 27 -13.48 -23.89 7.86
N ARG A 28 -14.27 -23.18 8.67
CA ARG A 28 -14.50 -21.74 8.54
C ARG A 28 -13.50 -21.00 9.42
N THR A 29 -12.20 -21.27 9.25
CA THR A 29 -11.26 -20.15 9.38
C THR A 29 -11.79 -19.12 8.40
N ALA A 30 -12.36 -18.04 8.92
CA ALA A 30 -12.58 -16.85 8.14
C ALA A 30 -11.24 -16.58 7.45
N GLN A 31 -11.14 -16.89 6.15
CA GLN A 31 -10.11 -16.26 5.34
C GLN A 31 -10.31 -14.79 5.65
N ALA A 32 -9.36 -14.19 6.37
CA ALA A 32 -9.25 -12.74 6.41
C ALA A 32 -9.44 -12.32 4.96
N PRO A 33 -10.40 -11.43 4.65
CA PRO A 33 -10.69 -11.09 3.26
C PRO A 33 -9.35 -10.79 2.63
N VAL A 34 -8.92 -11.65 1.69
CA VAL A 34 -7.72 -11.40 0.92
C VAL A 34 -8.10 -10.11 0.22
N SER A 35 -7.55 -9.01 0.71
CA SER A 35 -7.73 -7.69 0.16
C SER A 35 -7.31 -7.83 -1.29
N GLN A 36 -8.27 -8.06 -2.19
CA GLN A 36 -8.05 -8.14 -3.62
C GLN A 36 -7.78 -6.72 -4.07
N GLY A 37 -6.56 -6.26 -3.79
CA GLY A 37 -6.05 -5.09 -4.45
C GLY A 37 -6.12 -5.33 -5.96
N THR A 38 -6.27 -4.23 -6.68
CA THR A 38 -6.26 -4.25 -8.14
C THR A 38 -4.84 -3.98 -8.59
N GLU A 39 -4.34 -4.80 -9.50
CA GLU A 39 -3.08 -4.51 -10.18
C GLU A 39 -3.24 -3.22 -10.98
N SER A 40 -2.49 -2.20 -10.59
CA SER A 40 -2.55 -0.87 -11.22
C SER A 40 -1.23 -0.14 -11.05
N SER A 41 -1.10 1.00 -11.71
CA SER A 41 0.04 1.90 -11.56
C SER A 41 -0.39 3.25 -10.99
N LEU A 42 0.52 3.98 -10.36
CA LEU A 42 0.18 5.31 -9.85
C LEU A 42 -0.30 6.24 -10.97
N GLY A 43 0.32 6.15 -12.15
CA GLY A 43 -0.09 6.90 -13.34
C GLY A 43 -1.52 6.57 -13.78
N ALA A 44 -1.91 5.29 -13.75
CA ALA A 44 -3.28 4.88 -14.11
C ALA A 44 -4.31 5.38 -13.09
N LEU A 45 -4.00 5.31 -11.79
CA LEU A 45 -4.88 5.81 -10.73
C LEU A 45 -5.07 7.34 -10.80
N LEU A 46 -4.00 8.07 -11.13
CA LEU A 46 -4.04 9.51 -11.39
C LEU A 46 -4.89 9.85 -12.61
N ALA A 47 -4.71 9.13 -13.72
CA ALA A 47 -5.46 9.33 -14.95
C ALA A 47 -6.95 9.03 -14.79
N ALA A 48 -7.32 8.09 -13.90
CA ALA A 48 -8.71 7.82 -13.56
C ALA A 48 -9.41 9.02 -12.90
N GLY A 49 -8.67 9.89 -12.22
CA GLY A 49 -9.18 11.13 -11.62
C GLY A 49 -10.20 10.93 -10.49
N VAL A 50 -10.41 9.70 -10.04
CA VAL A 50 -11.36 9.35 -8.98
C VAL A 50 -10.78 9.67 -7.62
N ALA A 51 -11.58 10.28 -6.75
CA ALA A 51 -11.21 10.53 -5.36
C ALA A 51 -11.14 9.20 -4.58
N GLN A 52 -9.93 8.77 -4.22
CA GLN A 52 -9.71 7.47 -3.59
C GLN A 52 -8.49 7.48 -2.66
N LYS A 53 -8.55 6.63 -1.64
CA LYS A 53 -7.42 6.28 -0.78
C LYS A 53 -6.99 4.86 -1.11
N CYS A 54 -5.75 4.70 -1.53
CA CYS A 54 -5.16 3.42 -1.87
C CYS A 54 -4.04 3.07 -0.90
N THR A 55 -3.95 1.82 -0.49
CA THR A 55 -2.81 1.29 0.27
C THR A 55 -2.12 0.19 -0.52
N PHE A 56 -0.80 0.08 -0.39
CA PHE A 56 -0.04 -1.02 -0.96
C PHE A 56 1.08 -1.45 0.00
N SER A 57 1.53 -2.68 -0.21
CA SER A 57 2.67 -3.28 0.49
C SER A 57 3.46 -4.11 -0.52
N ASP A 58 4.76 -3.89 -0.59
CA ASP A 58 5.69 -4.62 -1.43
C ASP A 58 6.77 -5.25 -0.55
N GLU A 59 6.59 -6.55 -0.30
CA GLU A 59 7.50 -7.37 0.54
C GLU A 59 8.92 -7.44 -0.05
N GLN A 60 9.08 -7.28 -1.37
CA GLN A 60 10.41 -7.37 -2.00
C GLN A 60 11.24 -6.10 -1.77
N SER A 61 10.59 -4.95 -1.71
CA SER A 61 11.23 -3.67 -1.41
C SER A 61 11.08 -3.24 0.05
N LEU A 62 10.48 -4.09 0.89
CA LEU A 62 10.10 -3.80 2.28
C LEU A 62 9.43 -2.43 2.42
N SER A 63 8.67 -2.05 1.40
CA SER A 63 8.03 -0.74 1.32
C SER A 63 6.52 -0.89 1.43
N SER A 64 5.90 -0.02 2.20
CA SER A 64 4.45 0.08 2.28
C SER A 64 4.07 1.54 2.27
N GLY A 65 2.86 1.82 1.81
CA GLY A 65 2.43 3.20 1.75
C GLY A 65 0.94 3.38 1.55
N THR A 66 0.55 4.62 1.78
CA THR A 66 -0.79 5.13 1.51
C THR A 66 -0.70 6.20 0.44
N VAL A 67 -1.59 6.13 -0.53
CA VAL A 67 -1.73 7.09 -1.62
C VAL A 67 -3.13 7.67 -1.57
N TYR A 68 -3.26 8.98 -1.56
CA TYR A 68 -4.53 9.70 -1.69
C TYR A 68 -4.55 10.39 -3.04
N ILE A 69 -5.65 10.27 -3.76
CA ILE A 69 -5.84 10.85 -5.09
C ILE A 69 -7.15 11.61 -5.07
N ALA A 70 -7.15 12.85 -5.55
CA ALA A 70 -8.35 13.64 -5.77
C ALA A 70 -8.05 14.85 -6.67
N ASN A 71 -8.97 15.22 -7.57
CA ASN A 71 -8.88 16.44 -8.37
C ASN A 71 -7.54 16.61 -9.13
N GLY A 72 -6.99 15.51 -9.66
CA GLY A 72 -5.69 15.51 -10.35
C GLY A 72 -4.47 15.68 -9.43
N LYS A 73 -4.67 15.73 -8.12
CA LYS A 73 -3.62 15.78 -7.10
C LYS A 73 -3.38 14.41 -6.49
N VAL A 74 -2.16 14.22 -6.00
CA VAL A 74 -1.74 13.00 -5.30
C VAL A 74 -0.98 13.34 -4.03
N ARG A 75 -1.20 12.57 -2.98
CA ARG A 75 -0.39 12.51 -1.77
C ARG A 75 0.08 11.07 -1.58
N GLY A 76 1.37 10.87 -1.38
CA GLY A 76 1.95 9.58 -1.02
C GLY A 76 2.67 9.67 0.32
N ASP A 77 2.44 8.69 1.18
CA ASP A 77 3.12 8.50 2.44
C ASP A 77 3.68 7.08 2.46
N PHE A 78 5.00 6.94 2.53
CA PHE A 78 5.70 5.67 2.36
C PHE A 78 6.66 5.41 3.51
N ALA A 79 6.64 4.19 4.04
CA ALA A 79 7.71 3.71 4.90
C ALA A 79 8.69 2.91 4.03
N ALA A 80 9.98 3.25 4.11
CA ALA A 80 11.06 2.52 3.45
C ALA A 80 12.15 2.19 4.47
N ASP A 81 12.66 0.96 4.43
CA ASP A 81 13.88 0.61 5.16
C ASP A 81 15.09 1.01 4.31
N ALA A 82 15.94 1.89 4.83
CA ALA A 82 17.24 2.17 4.25
C ALA A 82 18.31 1.98 5.31
N ASN A 83 19.24 1.06 5.06
CA ASN A 83 20.34 0.72 5.97
C ASN A 83 19.89 0.31 7.38
N GLY A 84 18.69 -0.28 7.54
CA GLY A 84 18.14 -0.68 8.84
C GLY A 84 17.47 0.45 9.62
N GLU A 85 17.35 1.64 9.03
CA GLU A 85 16.53 2.73 9.56
C GLU A 85 15.23 2.86 8.76
N ASN A 86 14.10 2.90 9.47
CA ASN A 86 12.80 3.14 8.88
C ASN A 86 12.66 4.63 8.59
N MET A 87 12.71 5.00 7.30
CA MET A 87 12.50 6.35 6.82
C MET A 87 11.07 6.52 6.33
N GLN A 88 10.42 7.61 6.77
CA GLN A 88 9.13 8.03 6.26
C GLN A 88 9.34 9.02 5.12
N VAL A 89 8.91 8.66 3.92
CA VAL A 89 9.01 9.48 2.71
C VAL A 89 7.63 9.99 2.35
N HIS A 90 7.54 11.28 2.06
CA HIS A 90 6.31 11.97 1.71
C HIS A 90 6.41 12.52 0.29
N MET A 91 5.29 12.46 -0.43
CA MET A 91 5.17 12.97 -1.79
C MET A 91 3.87 13.76 -1.95
N ILE A 92 3.92 14.95 -2.55
CA ILE A 92 2.73 15.68 -3.00
C ILE A 92 2.90 16.06 -4.47
N GLY A 93 1.92 15.68 -5.28
CA GLY A 93 1.82 16.04 -6.69
C GLY A 93 0.59 16.89 -6.97
N ASP A 94 0.75 17.91 -7.80
CA ASP A 94 -0.35 18.80 -8.24
C ASP A 94 -0.83 18.53 -9.67
N GLY A 95 -0.33 17.46 -10.30
CA GLY A 95 -0.59 17.09 -11.70
C GLY A 95 0.48 17.60 -12.66
N ILE A 96 1.36 18.51 -12.23
CA ILE A 96 2.47 19.05 -13.03
C ILE A 96 3.80 18.76 -12.35
N THR A 97 3.90 19.04 -11.05
CA THR A 97 5.12 18.92 -10.25
C THR A 97 4.90 17.94 -9.11
N MET A 98 5.86 17.05 -8.90
CA MET A 98 5.96 16.19 -7.73
C MET A 98 6.98 16.76 -6.76
N HIS A 99 6.58 16.91 -5.49
CA HIS A 99 7.42 17.34 -4.39
C HIS A 99 7.62 16.16 -3.44
N THR A 100 8.87 15.84 -3.12
CA THR A 100 9.22 14.69 -2.27
C THR A 100 10.16 15.14 -1.16
N TRP A 101 9.95 14.62 0.05
CA TRP A 101 10.82 14.87 1.19
C TRP A 101 10.78 13.67 2.15
N VAL A 102 11.73 13.62 3.07
CA VAL A 102 11.72 12.66 4.17
C VAL A 102 11.27 13.37 5.43
N GLU A 103 10.50 12.68 6.26
CA GLU A 103 10.02 13.20 7.53
C GLU A 103 11.17 13.71 8.40
N GLY A 104 10.97 14.87 9.04
CA GLY A 104 11.98 15.51 9.88
C GLY A 104 13.09 16.26 9.13
N MET A 105 13.21 16.13 7.80
CA MET A 105 14.14 16.92 7.00
C MET A 105 13.55 18.27 6.60
N SER A 106 14.36 19.33 6.65
CA SER A 106 13.99 20.69 6.19
C SER A 106 14.22 20.94 4.71
N SER A 107 14.73 19.93 4.00
CA SER A 107 14.96 19.95 2.56
C SER A 107 14.22 18.81 1.87
N GLY A 108 13.77 19.10 0.65
CA GLY A 108 13.15 18.15 -0.25
C GLY A 108 13.51 18.46 -1.69
N PHE A 109 13.04 17.63 -2.59
CA PHE A 109 13.24 17.79 -4.02
C PHE A 109 11.92 17.92 -4.76
N ARG A 110 11.92 18.66 -5.86
CA ARG A 110 10.79 18.72 -6.78
C ARG A 110 11.22 18.34 -8.19
N THR A 111 10.33 17.68 -8.91
CA THR A 111 10.52 17.28 -10.31
C THR A 111 9.23 17.43 -11.10
N MET A 112 9.31 17.64 -12.42
CA MET A 112 8.11 17.62 -13.27
C MET A 112 7.66 16.17 -13.47
N MET A 113 6.35 15.91 -13.37
CA MET A 113 5.77 14.57 -13.53
C MET A 113 5.93 13.99 -14.95
N ASN A 114 6.15 14.85 -15.95
CA ASN A 114 6.39 14.48 -17.35
C ASN A 114 7.88 14.44 -17.74
N ALA A 115 8.79 14.74 -16.81
CA ALA A 115 10.21 14.60 -17.07
C ALA A 115 10.52 13.11 -17.15
N ARG A 116 10.70 12.61 -18.37
CA ARG A 116 11.17 11.26 -18.66
C ARG A 116 12.34 10.98 -17.71
N ALA A 117 12.17 9.98 -16.83
CA ALA A 117 13.16 9.60 -15.83
C ALA A 117 14.55 9.57 -16.50
N SER A 118 15.32 10.62 -16.25
CA SER A 118 16.61 10.80 -16.89
C SER A 118 17.54 9.86 -16.15
N SER A 119 18.01 8.83 -16.87
CA SER A 119 18.87 7.77 -16.39
C SER A 119 20.21 8.31 -15.90
N GLY A 120 20.25 8.84 -14.67
CA GLY A 120 21.48 9.42 -14.13
C GLY A 120 21.44 10.05 -12.73
N SER A 121 20.28 10.21 -12.08
CA SER A 121 20.22 10.68 -10.68
C SER A 121 19.91 9.51 -9.73
N PRO A 122 20.72 9.24 -8.67
CA PRO A 122 20.44 8.23 -7.66
C PRO A 122 19.23 8.54 -6.75
N ALA A 123 18.54 9.66 -6.98
CA ALA A 123 17.27 9.93 -6.32
C ALA A 123 16.25 8.91 -6.86
N GLN A 124 16.00 7.85 -6.07
CA GLN A 124 15.02 6.78 -6.29
C GLN A 124 13.93 7.22 -7.27
N SER A 125 14.12 6.85 -8.54
CA SER A 125 13.16 7.16 -9.59
C SER A 125 11.88 6.42 -9.24
N PHE A 126 10.90 7.15 -8.71
CA PHE A 126 9.59 6.59 -8.44
C PHE A 126 8.92 6.33 -9.80
N ASP A 127 9.03 5.09 -10.28
CA ASP A 127 8.41 4.69 -11.54
C ASP A 127 6.90 4.65 -11.36
N THR A 128 6.23 5.71 -11.81
CA THR A 128 4.77 5.85 -11.74
C THR A 128 4.04 4.82 -12.59
N ASN A 129 4.74 4.11 -13.49
CA ASN A 129 4.18 3.04 -14.32
C ASN A 129 4.39 1.64 -13.72
N LYS A 130 5.11 1.51 -12.60
CA LYS A 130 5.28 0.24 -11.90
C LYS A 130 3.90 -0.31 -11.51
N GLN A 131 3.62 -1.53 -11.96
CA GLN A 131 2.44 -2.30 -11.55
C GLN A 131 2.59 -2.69 -10.08
N MET A 132 1.62 -2.32 -9.27
CA MET A 132 1.54 -2.69 -7.85
C MET A 132 0.12 -3.10 -7.49
N ASN A 133 0.01 -3.90 -6.44
CA ASN A 133 -1.28 -4.33 -5.93
C ASN A 133 -1.86 -3.27 -4.99
N TYR A 134 -2.76 -2.43 -5.50
CA TYR A 134 -3.37 -1.35 -4.72
C TYR A 134 -4.72 -1.77 -4.16
N ASN A 135 -4.91 -1.66 -2.86
CA ASN A 135 -6.23 -1.71 -2.25
C ASN A 135 -6.79 -0.29 -2.12
N CYS A 136 -7.72 0.07 -3.01
CA CYS A 136 -8.32 1.39 -3.06
C CYS A 136 -9.75 1.39 -2.49
N SER A 137 -10.07 2.46 -1.76
CA SER A 137 -11.41 2.72 -1.23
C SER A 137 -11.86 4.13 -1.59
N PRO A 138 -13.17 4.36 -1.80
CA PRO A 138 -13.71 5.71 -1.98
C PRO A 138 -13.32 6.58 -0.79
N TRP A 139 -12.93 7.82 -1.07
CA TRP A 139 -12.46 8.73 -0.04
C TRP A 139 -13.09 10.11 -0.20
N SER A 140 -13.59 10.67 0.90
CA SER A 140 -14.03 12.06 0.94
C SER A 140 -12.80 12.95 1.00
N THR A 141 -12.58 13.73 -0.05
CA THR A 141 -11.38 14.55 -0.21
C THR A 141 -11.18 15.51 0.96
N ASP A 142 -10.00 15.43 1.59
CA ASP A 142 -9.45 16.44 2.48
C ASP A 142 -8.35 17.20 1.73
N ASN A 143 -8.60 18.48 1.43
CA ASN A 143 -7.65 19.31 0.71
C ASN A 143 -6.38 19.60 1.50
N ALA A 144 -6.41 19.50 2.84
CA ALA A 144 -5.25 19.76 3.68
C ALA A 144 -4.11 18.76 3.42
N LEU A 145 -4.42 17.53 3.00
CA LEU A 145 -3.42 16.50 2.67
C LEU A 145 -2.58 16.83 1.43
N PHE A 146 -3.02 17.77 0.60
CA PHE A 146 -2.32 18.20 -0.61
C PHE A 146 -1.59 19.54 -0.45
N VAL A 147 -1.57 20.10 0.76
CA VAL A 147 -0.82 21.32 1.07
C VAL A 147 0.63 20.95 1.42
N LEU A 148 1.58 21.63 0.80
CA LEU A 148 3.00 21.44 1.11
C LEU A 148 3.32 21.91 2.54
N PRO A 149 4.20 21.22 3.27
CA PRO A 149 4.63 21.66 4.60
C PRO A 149 5.43 22.97 4.50
N SER A 150 5.15 23.92 5.40
CA SER A 150 5.81 25.24 5.40
C SER A 150 7.28 25.23 5.84
N GLY A 151 7.76 24.12 6.40
CA GLY A 151 9.12 23.96 6.93
C GLY A 151 10.11 23.25 5.99
N VAL A 152 9.67 22.84 4.80
CA VAL A 152 10.51 22.11 3.84
C VAL A 152 10.79 22.99 2.63
N ILE A 153 12.08 23.15 2.31
CA ILE A 153 12.54 23.86 1.13
C ILE A 153 12.73 22.87 0.00
N PHE A 154 12.00 23.05 -1.10
CA PHE A 154 12.06 22.17 -2.27
C PHE A 154 12.98 22.73 -3.33
N SER A 155 14.07 22.01 -3.62
CA SER A 155 15.01 22.35 -4.68
C SER A 155 14.79 21.48 -5.90
N GLU A 156 15.14 22.00 -7.08
CA GLU A 156 15.11 21.26 -8.34
C GLU A 156 16.37 20.36 -8.42
N THR A 157 16.41 19.28 -7.65
CA THR A 157 17.54 18.35 -7.68
C THR A 157 17.24 17.20 -8.64
N GLY A 158 17.50 17.47 -9.91
CA GLY A 158 17.66 16.50 -11.00
C GLY A 158 18.64 16.95 -12.09
N ILE A 159 19.14 18.19 -11.99
CA ILE A 159 20.12 18.78 -12.90
C ILE A 159 21.41 18.97 -12.08
N PRO A 160 22.49 18.21 -12.30
CA PRO A 160 23.79 18.66 -11.84
C PRO A 160 24.03 20.02 -12.50
N ALA A 161 24.33 21.05 -11.69
CA ALA A 161 24.74 22.35 -12.20
C ALA A 161 25.88 22.13 -13.21
N LEU A 162 25.63 22.50 -14.47
CA LEU A 162 26.64 22.53 -15.53
C LEU A 162 27.63 23.67 -15.28
#